data_AF-A0A3M0I5V1-F1
#
_entry.id   AF-A0A3M0I5V1-F1
#
_cell.length_a   1.000
_cell.length_b   1.000
_cell.length_c   1.000
_cell.angle_alpha   90.00
_cell.angle_beta   90.00
_cell.angle_gamma   90.00
#
_symmetry.space_group_name_H-M   'P 1'
#
loop_
_entity.id
_entity.type
_entity.pdbx_description
1 polymer ?
#
loop_
_entity_poly.entity_id
_entity_poly.type
_entity_poly.pdbx_seq_one_letter_code
_entity_poly.pdbx_strand_id
1 'polypeptide(L)' 'MARIETPREGFTGRGVAGLQFEDGRAETDDPAVIAYARRHGYTVTDDAPPAKKPAGRPPSKK' A
#
# COMPACT_ATOMS: atom_id res chain seq x y z
N MET A 1 3.12 9.36 -9.47
CA MET A 1 3.71 8.11 -8.94
C MET A 1 3.38 8.03 -7.45
N ALA A 2 3.17 6.82 -6.95
CA ALA A 2 2.91 6.57 -5.53
C ALA A 2 3.86 5.48 -5.02
N ARG A 3 4.33 5.66 -3.78
CA ARG A 3 5.10 4.64 -3.06
C ARG A 3 4.16 3.82 -2.18
N ILE A 4 4.25 2.51 -2.26
CA ILE A 4 3.51 1.54 -1.47
C ILE A 4 4.47 0.87 -0.51
N GLU A 5 4.16 0.88 0.79
CA GLU A 5 4.91 0.16 1.82
C GLU A 5 4.04 -0.95 2.41
N THR A 6 4.59 -2.16 2.47
CA THR A 6 3.94 -3.33 3.06
C THR A 6 4.02 -3.27 4.58
N PRO A 7 3.02 -3.82 5.29
CA PRO A 7 3.08 -3.96 6.74
C PRO A 7 4.09 -5.02 7.21
N ARG A 8 4.71 -5.77 6.28
CA ARG A 8 5.71 -6.79 6.57
C ARG A 8 7.09 -6.22 6.30
N GLU A 9 7.81 -5.93 7.38
CA GLU A 9 9.17 -5.40 7.31
C GLU A 9 10.09 -6.39 6.56
N GLY A 10 10.94 -5.86 5.67
CA GLY A 10 11.91 -6.66 4.92
C GLY A 10 11.34 -7.54 3.80
N PHE A 11 10.08 -7.35 3.37
CA PHE A 11 9.55 -8.12 2.25
C PHE A 11 10.19 -7.69 0.91
N THR A 12 11.01 -8.55 0.35
CA THR A 12 11.61 -8.36 -0.98
C THR A 12 11.10 -9.45 -1.91
N GLY A 13 10.50 -9.05 -3.03
CA GLY A 13 9.94 -9.99 -3.99
C GLY A 13 8.77 -9.42 -4.78
N ARG A 14 8.20 -10.27 -5.65
CA ARG A 14 7.04 -9.89 -6.46
C ARG A 14 5.79 -9.89 -5.60
N GLY A 15 5.21 -8.71 -5.40
CA GLY A 15 4.01 -8.50 -4.60
C GLY A 15 2.77 -8.30 -5.45
N VAL A 16 1.81 -7.57 -4.87
CA VAL A 16 0.49 -7.31 -5.45
C VAL A 16 0.60 -6.70 -6.84
N ALA A 17 -0.24 -7.16 -7.76
CA ALA A 17 -0.24 -6.76 -9.18
C ALA A 17 1.10 -6.93 -9.91
N GLY A 18 2.00 -7.76 -9.38
CA GLY A 18 3.30 -8.00 -9.99
C GLY A 18 4.35 -6.93 -9.70
N LEU A 19 4.08 -6.00 -8.77
CA LEU A 19 5.05 -5.00 -8.34
C LEU A 19 6.27 -5.64 -7.70
N GLN A 20 7.45 -5.10 -8.00
CA GLN A 20 8.66 -5.48 -7.31
C GLN A 20 8.73 -4.70 -6.00
N PHE A 21 8.68 -5.42 -4.88
CA PHE A 21 8.96 -4.86 -3.57
C PHE A 21 10.44 -5.06 -3.25
N GLU A 22 11.04 -4.01 -2.70
CA GLU A 22 12.38 -3.97 -2.14
C GLU A 22 12.29 -3.45 -0.72
N ASP A 23 12.68 -4.28 0.26
CA ASP A 23 12.61 -3.93 1.68
C ASP A 23 11.21 -3.47 2.13
N GLY A 24 10.18 -4.14 1.62
CA GLY A 24 8.79 -3.83 1.88
C GLY A 24 8.29 -2.58 1.15
N ARG A 25 9.03 -1.99 0.21
CA ARG A 25 8.63 -0.79 -0.54
C ARG A 25 8.53 -1.09 -2.03
N ALA A 26 7.50 -0.58 -2.69
CA ALA A 26 7.34 -0.62 -4.14
C ALA A 26 6.84 0.73 -4.66
N GLU A 27 7.17 1.07 -5.90
CA GLU A 27 6.70 2.28 -6.55
C GLU A 27 5.81 1.90 -7.73
N THR A 28 4.68 2.61 -7.86
CA THR A 28 3.74 2.38 -8.96
C THR A 28 3.01 3.66 -9.30
N ASP A 29 2.69 3.83 -10.58
CA ASP A 29 1.76 4.83 -11.08
C ASP A 29 0.37 4.24 -11.39
N ASP A 30 0.20 2.92 -11.27
CA ASP A 30 -1.05 2.26 -11.61
C ASP A 30 -2.13 2.54 -10.53
N PRO A 31 -3.24 3.20 -10.91
CA PRO A 31 -4.28 3.58 -9.97
C PRO A 31 -5.04 2.38 -9.38
N ALA A 32 -5.11 1.25 -10.08
CA ALA A 32 -5.74 0.03 -9.56
C ALA A 32 -4.91 -0.57 -8.41
N VAL A 33 -3.58 -0.55 -8.54
CA VAL A 33 -2.68 -1.04 -7.50
C VAL A 33 -2.68 -0.14 -6.27
N ILE A 34 -2.71 1.18 -6.47
CA ILE A 34 -2.87 2.17 -5.40
C ILE A 34 -4.19 1.95 -4.65
N ALA A 35 -5.30 1.77 -5.36
CA ALA A 35 -6.60 1.52 -4.76
C ALA A 35 -6.64 0.20 -3.97
N TYR A 36 -6.02 -0.86 -4.51
CA TYR A 36 -5.86 -2.14 -3.82
C TYR A 36 -5.08 -1.98 -2.51
N ALA A 37 -3.92 -1.34 -2.58
CA ALA A 37 -3.03 -1.11 -1.44
C ALA A 37 -3.77 -0.37 -0.30
N ARG A 38 -4.50 0.70 -0.62
CA ARG A 38 -5.32 1.45 0.35
C ARG A 38 -6.39 0.60 1.03
N ARG A 39 -7.05 -0.30 0.28
CA ARG A 39 -8.10 -1.17 0.81
C ARG A 39 -7.56 -2.29 1.69
N HIS A 40 -6.34 -2.76 1.39
CA HIS A 40 -5.71 -3.88 2.07
C HIS A 40 -4.79 -3.48 3.23
N GLY A 41 -4.77 -2.20 3.61
CA GLY A 41 -4.00 -1.71 4.77
C GLY A 41 -2.52 -1.47 4.51
N TYR A 42 -2.12 -1.36 3.25
CA TYR A 42 -0.78 -0.90 2.88
C TYR A 42 -0.66 0.62 3.08
N THR A 43 0.53 1.09 3.43
CA THR A 43 0.82 2.51 3.47
C THR A 43 1.08 2.98 2.05
N VAL A 44 0.22 3.86 1.54
CA VAL A 44 0.45 4.52 0.25
C VAL A 44 0.81 5.98 0.49
N THR A 45 1.96 6.38 -0.03
CA THR A 45 2.46 7.76 -0.04
C THR A 45 2.42 8.26 -1.47
N ASP A 46 1.38 9.01 -1.81
CA ASP A 46 1.30 9.79 -3.04
C ASP A 46 1.91 11.19 -2.82
N ASP A 47 2.66 11.69 -3.80
CA ASP A 47 3.10 13.11 -3.84
C ASP A 47 1.93 14.06 -4.16
N ALA A 48 0.75 13.50 -4.47
CA ALA A 48 -0.49 14.23 -4.66
C ALA A 48 -1.19 14.51 -3.30
N PRO A 49 -1.99 15.58 -3.19
CA PRO A 49 -2.57 15.99 -1.91
C PRO A 49 -3.45 14.88 -1.31
N PRO A 50 -3.36 14.67 0.02
CA PRO A 50 -3.84 13.46 0.68
C PRO A 50 -5.35 13.29 0.55
N ALA A 51 -5.78 12.36 -0.30
CA ALA A 51 -7.14 11.84 -0.21
C ALA A 51 -7.27 11.05 1.10
N LYS A 52 -8.17 11.53 1.98
CA LYS A 52 -8.49 11.00 3.31
C LYS A 52 -8.51 9.45 3.33
N LYS A 53 -7.61 8.85 4.11
CA LYS A 53 -7.59 7.42 4.43
C LYS A 53 -8.90 7.01 5.12
N PRO A 54 -9.65 5.98 4.68
CA PRO A 54 -10.48 5.24 5.61
C PRO A 54 -9.56 4.32 6.41
N ALA A 55 -9.58 4.47 7.74
CA ALA A 55 -8.88 3.61 8.67
C ALA A 55 -9.46 2.18 8.62
N GLY A 56 -8.82 1.30 7.84
CA GLY A 56 -9.08 -0.13 7.86
C GLY A 56 -8.42 -0.80 9.05
N ARG A 57 -8.89 -0.53 10.28
CA ARG A 57 -8.74 -1.45 11.41
C ARG A 57 -10.13 -2.03 11.66
N PRO A 58 -10.36 -3.35 11.56
CA PRO A 58 -11.64 -3.91 11.97
C PRO A 58 -11.80 -3.65 13.48
N PRO A 59 -12.96 -3.15 13.97
CA PRO A 59 -13.23 -3.14 15.39
C PRO A 59 -13.41 -4.60 15.85
N SER A 60 -12.34 -5.22 16.35
CA SER A 60 -12.44 -6.42 17.16
C SER A 60 -13.10 -6.09 18.49
N LYS A 61 -14.40 -6.42 18.57
CA LYS A 61 -15.13 -7.05 19.69
C LYS A 61 -15.04 -6.43 21.10
N LYS A 62 -16.21 -6.04 21.64
CA LYS A 62 -16.62 -6.42 23.00
C LYS A 62 -18.14 -6.57 23.06
#